data_AF-H0PVQ2-F1
#
_entry.id   AF-H0PVQ2-F1
#
_cell.length_a   1.000
_cell.length_b   1.000
_cell.length_c   1.000
_cell.angle_alpha   90.00
_cell.angle_beta   90.00
_cell.angle_gamma   90.00
#
_symmetry.space_group_name_H-M   'P 1'
#
loop_
_entity.id
_entity.type
_entity.pdbx_description
1 polymer ?
#
loop_
_entity_poly.entity_id
_entity_poly.type
_entity_poly.pdbx_seq_one_letter_code
_entity_poly.pdbx_strand_id
1 'polypeptide(L)'
;MDSGTTGHYAAPSFQRLLYRYLWPFQYFRDVTRGGCLERQQNYRHNRAMRRYLPGFIAKWIFLTALWFFIGGTMHELGVAPLAAGCFIVAIWTMIVVVVLGVDWLWLERFPELF
;
A
#
# COMPACT_ATOMS: atom_id res chain seq x y z
N MET A 1 12.31 45.03 -9.23
CA MET A 1 11.07 44.61 -8.52
C MET A 1 11.24 43.11 -8.39
N ASP A 2 12.04 42.73 -7.40
CA ASP A 2 12.73 41.43 -7.38
C ASP A 2 11.96 40.54 -6.42
N SER A 3 10.97 39.83 -6.96
CA SER A 3 10.33 38.73 -6.24
C SER A 3 11.16 37.47 -6.50
N GLY A 4 12.24 37.36 -5.72
CA GLY A 4 13.04 36.14 -5.60
C GLY A 4 12.13 34.97 -5.24
N THR A 5 11.81 34.18 -6.25
CA THR A 5 11.12 32.89 -6.15
C THR A 5 12.10 31.91 -5.52
N THR A 6 12.23 32.02 -4.20
CA THR A 6 12.75 30.94 -3.36
C THR A 6 11.72 29.82 -3.42
N GLY A 7 11.84 29.00 -4.47
CA GLY A 7 11.17 27.71 -4.56
C GLY A 7 11.58 26.90 -3.35
N HIS A 8 10.78 26.99 -2.30
CA HIS A 8 10.88 26.10 -1.15
C HIS A 8 10.59 24.72 -1.70
N TYR A 9 11.64 23.95 -1.99
CA TYR A 9 11.55 22.49 -2.01
C TYR A 9 11.21 22.09 -0.57
N ALA A 10 9.97 22.34 -0.15
CA ALA A 10 9.48 21.92 1.14
C ALA A 10 9.70 20.42 1.20
N ALA A 11 10.61 20.01 2.08
CA ALA A 11 10.94 18.61 2.24
C ALA A 11 9.62 17.85 2.42
N PRO A 12 9.40 16.76 1.67
CA PRO A 12 8.15 16.01 1.78
C PRO A 12 7.93 15.65 3.25
N SER A 13 6.72 15.93 3.76
CA SER A 13 6.39 15.62 5.15
C SER A 13 6.61 14.14 5.45
N PHE A 14 6.99 13.83 6.68
CA PHE A 14 7.22 12.44 7.11
C PHE A 14 6.03 11.52 6.79
N GLN A 15 4.80 12.04 6.99
CA GLN A 15 3.56 11.34 6.63
C GLN A 15 3.47 11.00 5.14
N ARG A 16 3.90 11.92 4.27
CA ARG A 16 3.90 11.69 2.82
C ARG A 16 4.94 10.65 2.41
N LEU A 17 6.09 10.63 3.08
CA LEU A 17 7.12 9.61 2.88
C LEU A 17 6.63 8.23 3.34
N LEU A 18 6.01 8.16 4.53
CA LEU A 18 5.45 6.94 5.07
C LEU A 18 4.34 6.39 4.16
N TYR A 19 3.45 7.27 3.68
CA TYR A 19 2.42 6.90 2.71
C TYR A 19 3.03 6.32 1.43
N ARG A 20 4.06 6.95 0.85
CA ARG A 20 4.76 6.43 -0.34
C ARG A 20 5.45 5.09 -0.08
N TYR A 21 6.00 4.91 1.12
CA TYR A 21 6.72 3.70 1.48
C TYR A 21 5.80 2.50 1.68
N LEU A 22 4.57 2.74 2.17
CA LEU A 22 3.57 1.71 2.46
C LEU A 22 2.56 1.49 1.32
N TRP A 23 2.25 2.50 0.51
CA TRP A 23 1.13 2.46 -0.43
C TRP A 23 1.59 2.30 -1.90
N PRO A 24 1.32 1.15 -2.55
CA PRO A 24 1.76 0.91 -3.93
C PRO A 24 0.85 1.57 -4.98
N PHE A 25 -0.41 1.86 -4.67
CA PHE A 25 -1.41 2.30 -5.66
C PHE A 25 -1.11 3.65 -6.31
N GLN A 26 -0.20 4.45 -5.75
CA GLN A 26 0.24 5.70 -6.40
C GLN A 26 0.94 5.48 -7.74
N TYR A 27 1.49 4.27 -7.94
CA TYR A 27 2.22 3.91 -9.17
C TYR A 27 1.30 3.30 -10.24
N PHE A 28 0.04 3.01 -9.90
CA PHE A 28 -0.92 2.41 -10.82
C PHE A 28 -1.71 3.48 -11.56
N ARG A 29 -1.93 3.25 -12.86
CA ARG A 29 -2.75 4.10 -13.73
C ARG A 29 -4.18 3.60 -13.78
N ASP A 30 -5.12 4.53 -13.89
CA ASP A 30 -6.53 4.20 -14.07
C ASP A 30 -6.75 3.60 -15.47
N VAL A 31 -7.26 2.36 -15.51
CA VAL A 31 -7.54 1.60 -16.74
C VAL A 31 -8.97 1.79 -17.24
N THR A 32 -9.81 2.54 -16.51
CA THR A 32 -11.22 2.80 -16.88
C THR A 32 -11.38 4.01 -17.80
N ARG A 33 -10.36 4.88 -17.87
CA ARG A 33 -10.37 6.12 -18.64
C ARG A 33 -9.63 5.95 -19.97
N GLY A 34 -10.08 6.68 -20.99
CA GLY A 34 -9.45 6.71 -22.31
C GLY A 34 -10.03 5.72 -23.33
N GLY A 35 -9.50 5.78 -24.55
CA GLY A 35 -9.84 4.88 -25.65
C GLY A 35 -9.32 3.45 -25.46
N CYS A 36 -9.72 2.49 -26.30
CA CYS A 36 -9.36 1.07 -26.16
C CYS A 36 -7.83 0.84 -26.10
N LEU A 37 -7.08 1.51 -26.98
CA LEU A 37 -5.60 1.45 -27.00
C LEU A 37 -4.95 2.05 -25.74
N GLU A 38 -5.49 3.14 -25.21
CA GLU A 38 -4.97 3.78 -23.99
C GLU A 38 -5.19 2.88 -22.77
N ARG A 39 -6.35 2.19 -22.70
CA ARG A 39 -6.64 1.22 -21.63
C ARG A 39 -5.68 0.03 -21.67
N GLN A 40 -5.40 -0.52 -22.84
CA GLN A 40 -4.41 -1.58 -23.03
C GLN A 40 -3.01 -1.14 -22.59
N GLN A 41 -2.58 0.08 -22.97
CA GLN A 41 -1.28 0.62 -22.57
C GLN A 41 -1.20 0.84 -21.05
N ASN A 42 -2.23 1.40 -20.42
CA ASN A 42 -2.30 1.58 -18.98
C ASN A 42 -2.28 0.24 -18.23
N TYR A 43 -2.96 -0.79 -18.75
CA TYR A 43 -2.94 -2.13 -18.16
C TYR A 43 -1.55 -2.78 -18.24
N ARG A 44 -0.89 -2.70 -19.40
CA ARG A 44 0.50 -3.17 -19.57
C ARG A 44 1.46 -2.47 -18.61
N HIS A 45 1.30 -1.17 -18.39
CA HIS A 45 2.08 -0.41 -17.43
C HIS A 45 1.86 -0.90 -15.98
N ASN A 46 0.61 -1.07 -15.57
CA ASN A 46 0.25 -1.58 -14.23
C ASN A 46 0.83 -2.98 -14.00
N ARG A 47 0.80 -3.84 -15.02
CA ARG A 47 1.40 -5.17 -14.99
C ARG A 47 2.92 -5.12 -14.83
N ALA A 48 3.61 -4.21 -15.52
CA ALA A 48 5.06 -4.04 -15.34
C ALA A 48 5.40 -3.60 -13.90
N MET A 49 4.53 -2.81 -13.27
CA MET A 49 4.68 -2.37 -11.87
C MET A 49 4.34 -3.44 -10.83
N ARG A 50 3.65 -4.53 -11.22
CA ARG A 50 3.33 -5.68 -10.35
C ARG A 50 4.56 -6.22 -9.60
N ARG A 51 5.75 -6.19 -10.20
CA ARG A 51 7.00 -6.68 -9.57
C ARG A 51 7.30 -6.06 -8.21
N TYR A 52 6.76 -4.87 -7.94
CA TYR A 52 6.99 -4.16 -6.68
C TYR A 52 5.99 -4.56 -5.58
N LEU A 53 4.82 -5.11 -5.93
CA LEU A 53 3.76 -5.47 -4.99
C LEU A 53 4.19 -6.46 -3.91
N PRO A 54 4.91 -7.56 -4.22
CA PRO A 54 5.40 -8.48 -3.19
C PRO A 54 6.21 -7.79 -2.11
N GLY A 55 7.00 -6.77 -2.46
CA GLY A 55 7.75 -5.96 -1.50
C GLY A 55 6.86 -5.13 -0.57
N PHE A 56 5.73 -4.60 -1.07
CA PHE A 56 4.75 -3.92 -0.22
C PHE A 56 3.96 -4.91 0.63
N ILE A 57 3.54 -6.04 0.06
CA ILE A 57 2.85 -7.14 0.77
C ILE A 57 3.69 -7.59 1.97
N ALA A 58 5.00 -7.82 1.78
CA ALA A 58 5.91 -8.24 2.86
C ALA A 58 5.98 -7.21 4.00
N LYS A 59 6.02 -5.90 3.69
CA LYS A 59 6.00 -4.84 4.70
C LYS A 59 4.71 -4.84 5.52
N TRP A 60 3.57 -5.04 4.85
CA TRP A 60 2.27 -5.08 5.52
C TRP A 60 2.10 -6.37 6.34
N ILE A 61 2.57 -7.52 5.86
CA ILE A 61 2.62 -8.78 6.64
C ILE A 61 3.44 -8.59 7.90
N PHE A 62 4.62 -7.97 7.79
CA PHE A 62 5.46 -7.67 8.96
C PHE A 62 4.71 -6.79 9.97
N LEU A 63 4.02 -5.75 9.50
CA LEU A 63 3.23 -4.86 10.36
C LEU A 63 2.07 -5.61 11.04
N THR A 64 1.36 -6.46 10.31
CA THR A 64 0.31 -7.33 10.86
C THR A 64 0.86 -8.26 11.95
N ALA A 65 1.96 -8.95 11.66
CA ALA A 65 2.61 -9.85 12.62
C ALA A 65 3.08 -9.10 13.86
N LEU A 66 3.66 -7.90 13.70
CA LEU A 66 4.09 -7.05 14.80
C LEU A 66 2.94 -6.67 15.72
N TRP A 67 1.82 -6.18 15.17
CA TRP A 67 0.65 -5.81 15.97
C TRP A 67 -0.01 -7.02 16.63
N PHE A 68 -0.04 -8.16 15.95
CA PHE A 68 -0.56 -9.39 16.52
C PHE A 68 0.29 -9.88 17.69
N PHE A 69 1.62 -9.85 17.56
CA PHE A 69 2.56 -10.21 18.62
C PHE A 69 2.42 -9.27 19.83
N ILE A 70 2.40 -7.96 19.60
CA ILE A 70 2.18 -6.96 20.67
C ILE A 70 0.82 -7.23 21.34
N GLY A 71 -0.25 -7.43 20.57
CA GLY A 71 -1.56 -7.77 21.11
C GLY A 71 -1.57 -9.02 22.00
N GLY A 72 -0.85 -10.07 21.59
CA GLY A 72 -0.65 -11.28 22.38
C GLY A 72 0.08 -11.01 23.71
N THR A 73 1.20 -10.29 23.67
CA THR A 73 1.93 -9.93 24.91
C THR A 73 1.07 -9.06 25.85
N MET A 74 0.31 -8.11 25.31
CA MET A 74 -0.59 -7.25 26.09
C MET A 74 -1.74 -8.05 26.71
N HIS A 75 -2.22 -9.08 26.02
CA HIS A 75 -3.23 -9.98 26.54
C HIS A 75 -2.69 -10.78 27.75
N GLU A 76 -1.48 -11.32 27.65
CA GLU A 76 -0.82 -12.05 28.75
C GLU A 76 -0.55 -11.15 29.97
N LEU A 77 -0.26 -9.86 29.75
CA LEU A 77 -0.05 -8.87 30.81
C LEU A 77 -1.35 -8.38 31.47
N GLY A 78 -2.52 -8.86 31.05
CA GLY A 78 -3.81 -8.51 31.64
C GLY A 78 -4.37 -7.15 31.21
N VAL A 79 -3.75 -6.47 30.24
CA VAL A 79 -4.22 -5.18 29.70
C VAL A 79 -5.17 -5.39 28.51
N ALA A 80 -6.31 -6.04 28.78
CA ALA A 80 -7.26 -6.48 27.75
C ALA A 80 -7.74 -5.39 26.77
N PRO A 81 -8.07 -4.14 27.19
CA PRO A 81 -8.49 -3.10 26.24
C PRO A 81 -7.38 -2.72 25.24
N LEU A 82 -6.13 -2.70 25.69
CA LEU A 82 -4.98 -2.39 24.83
C LEU A 82 -4.68 -3.54 23.85
N ALA A 83 -4.79 -4.78 24.32
CA ALA A 83 -4.69 -5.97 23.48
C ALA A 83 -5.75 -5.95 22.37
N ALA A 84 -7.01 -5.65 22.71
CA ALA A 84 -8.10 -5.53 21.75
C ALA A 84 -7.80 -4.46 20.68
N GLY A 85 -7.30 -3.30 21.07
CA GLY A 85 -6.86 -2.26 20.14
C GLY A 85 -5.78 -2.76 19.16
N CYS A 86 -4.79 -3.50 19.66
CA CYS A 86 -3.73 -4.08 18.82
C CYS A 86 -4.29 -5.10 17.82
N PHE A 87 -5.20 -5.98 18.24
CA PHE A 87 -5.83 -6.95 17.35
C PHE A 87 -6.70 -6.29 16.27
N ILE A 88 -7.43 -5.22 16.62
CA ILE A 88 -8.18 -4.43 15.63
C ILE A 88 -7.22 -3.90 14.57
N VAL A 89 -6.12 -3.25 14.97
CA VAL A 89 -5.12 -2.75 14.02
C VAL A 89 -4.50 -3.87 13.19
N ALA A 90 -4.21 -5.03 13.80
CA ALA A 90 -3.73 -6.21 13.08
C ALA A 90 -4.72 -6.64 11.99
N ILE A 91 -6.02 -6.70 12.28
CA ILE A 91 -7.05 -7.03 11.28
C ILE A 91 -7.07 -6.00 10.14
N TRP A 92 -7.02 -4.70 10.43
CA TRP A 92 -6.97 -3.66 9.41
C TRP A 92 -5.75 -3.80 8.49
N THR A 93 -4.57 -4.05 9.06
CA THR A 93 -3.36 -4.29 8.27
C THR A 93 -3.44 -5.57 7.45
N MET A 94 -4.09 -6.62 7.97
CA MET A 94 -4.32 -7.88 7.26
C MET A 94 -5.25 -7.71 6.05
N ILE A 95 -6.29 -6.87 6.17
CA ILE A 95 -7.15 -6.51 5.03
C ILE A 95 -6.31 -5.90 3.91
N VAL A 96 -5.38 -5.00 4.23
CA VAL A 96 -4.48 -4.41 3.22
C VAL A 96 -3.61 -5.48 2.55
N VAL A 97 -3.05 -6.44 3.32
CA VAL A 97 -2.32 -7.58 2.77
C VAL A 97 -3.17 -8.37 1.77
N VAL A 98 -4.42 -8.68 2.13
CA VAL A 98 -5.35 -9.43 1.28
C VAL A 98 -5.64 -8.67 -0.01
N VAL A 99 -5.98 -7.38 0.07
CA VAL A 99 -6.25 -6.55 -1.11
C VAL A 99 -5.05 -6.53 -2.05
N LEU A 100 -3.85 -6.26 -1.53
CA LEU A 100 -2.62 -6.26 -2.33
C LEU A 100 -2.30 -7.63 -2.94
N GLY A 101 -2.56 -8.70 -2.20
CA GLY A 101 -2.40 -10.08 -2.67
C GLY A 101 -3.37 -10.41 -3.81
N VAL A 102 -4.64 -10.01 -3.69
CA VAL A 102 -5.65 -10.16 -4.73
C VAL A 102 -5.23 -9.39 -5.99
N ASP A 103 -4.79 -8.13 -5.86
CA ASP A 103 -4.34 -7.35 -7.01
C ASP A 103 -3.11 -7.96 -7.68
N TRP A 104 -2.18 -8.48 -6.87
CA TRP A 104 -0.98 -9.14 -7.38
C TRP A 104 -1.31 -10.42 -8.14
N LEU A 105 -2.22 -11.25 -7.61
CA LEU A 105 -2.70 -12.47 -8.28
C LEU A 105 -3.55 -12.15 -9.50
N TRP A 106 -4.35 -11.08 -9.46
CA TRP A 106 -5.16 -10.63 -10.58
C TRP A 106 -4.29 -10.24 -11.78
N LEU A 107 -3.25 -9.44 -11.55
CA LEU A 107 -2.29 -9.04 -12.57
C LEU A 107 -1.40 -10.20 -13.07
N GLU A 108 -1.31 -11.28 -12.30
CA GLU A 108 -0.71 -12.54 -12.76
C GLU A 108 -1.63 -13.30 -13.70
N ARG A 109 -2.88 -13.48 -13.25
CA ARG A 109 -3.81 -14.44 -13.82
C ARG A 109 -4.42 -13.95 -15.12
N PHE A 110 -4.57 -12.64 -15.29
CA PHE A 110 -5.20 -12.05 -16.46
C PHE A 110 -4.20 -11.22 -17.29
N PRO A 111 -3.21 -11.85 -17.95
CA PRO A 111 -2.18 -11.13 -18.69
C PRO A 111 -2.72 -10.30 -19.88
N GLU A 112 -3.96 -10.55 -20.32
CA GLU A 112 -4.55 -10.09 -21.58
C GLU A 112 -5.98 -9.52 -21.41
N LEU A 113 -6.28 -8.90 -20.26
CA LEU A 113 -7.47 -8.03 -20.19
C LEU A 113 -7.25 -6.88 -21.17
N PHE A 114 -7.98 -6.98 -22.31
CA PHE A 114 -7.95 -6.14 -23.52
C PHE A 114 -6.93 -6.51 -24.58
#